data_AF-A0AAC8YYK5-F1
#
_entry.id   AF-A0AAC8YYK5-F1
#
_cell.length_a   1.000
_cell.length_b   1.000
_cell.length_c   1.000
_cell.angle_alpha   90.00
_cell.angle_beta   90.00
_cell.angle_gamma   90.00
#
_symmetry.space_group_name_H-M   'P 1'
#
loop_
_entity.id
_entity.type
_entity.pdbx_description
1 polymer ?
#
loop_
_entity_poly.entity_id
_entity_poly.type
_entity_poly.pdbx_seq_one_letter_code
_entity_poly.pdbx_strand_id
1 'polypeptide(L)' 'MLYGLVVEQWEMVRVRREFSYDWAFLYAPLFAFGCGTAAAFWATRRQSAVRITMLIIVTSLIALFAGIMLFGLGRLI' A
#
# COMPACT_ATOMS: atom_id res chain seq x y z
N MET A 1 36.49 -16.23 11.90
CA MET A 1 35.19 -16.93 11.82
C MET A 1 34.04 -16.14 12.46
N LEU A 2 34.19 -15.53 13.64
CA LEU A 2 33.11 -14.73 14.27
C LEU A 2 32.63 -13.52 13.44
N TYR A 3 33.54 -12.86 12.71
CA TYR A 3 33.22 -11.64 11.93
C TYR A 3 32.27 -11.93 10.76
N GLY A 4 32.37 -13.11 10.12
CA GLY A 4 31.47 -13.51 9.03
C GLY A 4 30.04 -13.77 9.52
N LEU A 5 29.91 -14.39 10.70
CA LEU A 5 28.60 -14.68 11.32
C LEU A 5 27.83 -13.40 11.70
N VAL A 6 28.54 -12.39 12.21
CA VAL A 6 27.95 -11.09 12.55
C VAL A 6 27.48 -10.34 11.30
N VAL A 7 28.25 -10.41 10.20
CA VAL A 7 27.89 -9.80 8.92
C VAL A 7 26.65 -10.46 8.32
N GLU A 8 26.59 -11.79 8.30
CA GLU A 8 25.41 -12.53 7.80
C GLU A 8 24.15 -12.27 8.65
N GLN A 9 24.28 -12.19 9.98
CA GLN A 9 23.15 -11.81 10.83
C GLN A 9 22.68 -10.37 10.58
N TRP A 10 23.60 -9.45 10.31
CA TRP A 10 23.26 -8.06 10.01
C TRP A 10 22.54 -7.92 8.67
N GLU A 11 22.92 -8.71 7.66
CA GLU A 11 22.19 -8.78 6.39
C GLU A 11 20.77 -9.30 6.58
N MET A 12 20.58 -10.38 7.35
CA MET A 12 19.23 -10.89 7.62
C MET A 12 18.37 -9.90 8.41
N VAL A 13 18.94 -9.18 9.38
CA VAL A 13 18.22 -8.13 10.12
C VAL A 13 17.86 -6.96 9.21
N ARG A 14 18.76 -6.57 8.31
CA ARG A 14 18.51 -5.52 7.32
C ARG A 14 17.39 -5.90 6.36
N VAL A 15 17.44 -7.10 5.78
CA VAL A 15 16.38 -7.63 4.91
C VAL A 15 15.04 -7.69 5.66
N ARG A 16 15.04 -8.15 6.91
CA ARG A 16 13.83 -8.18 7.74
C ARG A 16 13.29 -6.78 8.02
N ARG A 17 14.15 -5.79 8.23
CA ARG A 17 13.75 -4.40 8.45
C ARG A 17 13.18 -3.76 7.20
N GLU A 18 13.85 -3.93 6.06
CA GLU A 18 13.40 -3.44 4.75
C GLU A 18 12.05 -4.06 4.40
N PHE A 19 11.91 -5.39 4.53
CA PHE A 19 10.63 -6.07 4.34
C PHE A 19 9.56 -5.62 5.35
N SER A 20 9.90 -5.46 6.63
CA SER A 20 8.92 -5.00 7.64
C SER A 20 8.45 -3.58 7.36
N TYR A 21 9.33 -2.73 6.85
CA TYR A 21 9.01 -1.36 6.47
C TYR A 21 8.08 -1.34 5.25
N ASP A 22 8.43 -2.06 4.19
CA ASP A 22 7.58 -2.18 3.00
C ASP A 22 6.24 -2.84 3.35
N TRP A 23 6.25 -3.85 4.21
CA TRP A 23 5.02 -4.47 4.68
C TRP A 23 4.13 -3.48 5.42
N ALA A 24 4.66 -2.76 6.41
CA ALA A 24 3.87 -1.87 7.25
C ALA A 24 3.36 -0.62 6.50
N PHE A 25 4.15 -0.07 5.58
CA PHE A 25 3.86 1.22 4.94
C PHE A 25 3.39 1.12 3.49
N LEU A 26 3.66 0.02 2.79
CA LEU A 26 3.23 -0.18 1.42
C LEU A 26 2.17 -1.28 1.32
N TYR A 27 2.52 -2.52 1.66
CA TYR A 27 1.65 -3.66 1.38
C TYR A 27 0.41 -3.70 2.30
N ALA A 28 0.57 -3.54 3.61
CA ALA A 28 -0.55 -3.59 4.55
C ALA A 28 -1.61 -2.50 4.31
N PRO A 29 -1.24 -1.21 4.06
CA PRO A 29 -2.21 -0.19 3.67
C PRO A 29 -2.92 -0.51 2.34
N LEU A 30 -2.21 -1.03 1.34
CA LEU A 30 -2.81 -1.45 0.06
C LEU A 30 -3.82 -2.59 0.25
N PHE A 31 -3.48 -3.60 1.07
CA PHE A 31 -4.38 -4.68 1.42
C PHE A 31 -5.61 -4.18 2.19
N ALA A 32 -5.41 -3.33 3.20
CA ALA A 32 -6.50 -2.73 3.96
C ALA A 32 -7.42 -1.90 3.07
N PHE A 33 -6.85 -1.11 2.15
CA PHE A 33 -7.63 -0.33 1.18
C PHE A 33 -8.48 -1.24 0.30
N GLY A 34 -7.88 -2.27 -0.32
CA GLY A 34 -8.59 -3.22 -1.19
C GLY A 34 -9.69 -4.00 -0.48
N CYS A 35 -9.39 -4.55 0.71
CA CYS A 35 -10.38 -5.25 1.52
C CYS A 35 -11.50 -4.33 2.00
N GLY A 36 -11.15 -3.10 2.44
CA GLY A 36 -12.12 -2.08 2.85
C GLY A 36 -13.05 -1.68 1.71
N THR A 37 -12.51 -1.51 0.50
CA THR A 37 -13.32 -1.24 -0.69
C THR A 37 -14.24 -2.41 -1.03
N ALA A 38 -13.75 -3.64 -1.03
CA ALA A 38 -14.57 -4.81 -1.30
C ALA A 38 -15.72 -4.95 -0.28
N ALA A 39 -15.42 -4.77 1.01
CA ALA A 39 -16.40 -4.83 2.10
C ALA A 39 -17.46 -3.72 1.98
N ALA A 40 -17.04 -2.49 1.69
CA ALA A 40 -17.96 -1.37 1.51
C ALA A 40 -18.85 -1.54 0.27
N PHE A 41 -18.33 -2.10 -0.82
CA PHE A 41 -19.13 -2.44 -2.01
C PHE A 41 -20.20 -3.48 -1.71
N TRP A 42 -19.83 -4.50 -0.93
CA TRP A 42 -20.76 -5.53 -0.48
C TRP A 42 -21.85 -4.95 0.44
N ALA A 43 -21.45 -4.13 1.42
CA ALA A 43 -22.38 -3.51 2.37
C ALA A 43 -23.38 -2.57 1.68
N THR A 44 -22.94 -1.82 0.67
CA THR A 44 -23.75 -0.82 -0.04
C THR A 44 -24.44 -1.36 -1.29
N ARG A 45 -24.41 -2.68 -1.52
CA ARG A 45 -24.92 -3.33 -2.74
C ARG A 45 -26.38 -3.01 -3.11
N ARG A 46 -27.22 -2.64 -2.13
CA ARG A 46 -28.63 -2.28 -2.32
C ARG A 46 -28.88 -0.76 -2.36
N GLN A 47 -27.86 0.06 -2.14
CA GLN A 47 -27.96 1.52 -2.02
C GLN A 47 -27.23 2.18 -3.18
N SER A 48 -27.95 2.40 -4.29
CA SER A 48 -27.39 2.87 -5.57
C SER A 48 -26.65 4.20 -5.46
N ALA A 49 -27.19 5.15 -4.70
CA ALA A 49 -26.58 6.47 -4.50
C ALA A 49 -25.25 6.39 -3.75
N VAL A 50 -25.19 5.60 -2.67
CA VAL A 50 -23.97 5.41 -1.87
C VAL A 50 -22.87 4.73 -2.69
N ARG A 51 -23.24 3.78 -3.55
CA ARG A 51 -22.30 3.09 -4.44
C ARG A 51 -21.65 4.04 -5.45
N ILE A 52 -22.41 4.99 -5.99
CA ILE A 52 -21.88 6.00 -6.93
C ILE A 52 -20.88 6.91 -6.21
N THR A 53 -21.24 7.45 -5.04
CA THR A 53 -20.33 8.27 -4.24
C THR A 53 -19.06 7.51 -3.89
N MET A 54 -19.20 6.25 -3.48
CA MET A 54 -18.07 5.38 -3.17
C MET A 54 -17.17 5.15 -4.39
N LEU A 55 -17.73 4.88 -5.57
CA LEU A 55 -16.98 4.74 -6.82
C LEU A 55 -16.21 6.02 -7.18
N ILE A 56 -16.84 7.19 -7.02
CA ILE A 56 -16.19 8.48 -7.27
C ILE A 56 -14.99 8.67 -6.33
N ILE A 57 -15.17 8.39 -5.03
CA ILE A 57 -14.10 8.53 -4.04
C ILE A 57 -12.94 7.59 -4.37
N VAL A 58 -13.22 6.30 -4.62
CA VAL A 58 -12.19 5.31 -4.94
C VAL A 58 -11.45 5.66 -6.22
N THR A 59 -12.17 6.05 -7.26
CA THR A 59 -11.56 6.45 -8.54
C THR A 59 -10.71 7.71 -8.38
N SER A 60 -11.18 8.71 -7.62
CA SER A 60 -10.42 9.92 -7.31
C SER A 60 -9.15 9.60 -6.53
N LEU A 61 -9.22 8.66 -5.58
CA LEU A 61 -8.07 8.21 -4.81
C LEU A 61 -7.03 7.52 -5.68
N ILE A 62 -7.47 6.63 -6.59
CA ILE A 62 -6.60 5.95 -7.55
C ILE A 62 -5.95 6.96 -8.49
N ALA A 63 -6.73 7.92 -9.01
CA ALA A 63 -6.23 8.98 -9.88
C ALA A 63 -5.19 9.87 -9.16
N LEU A 64 -5.45 10.24 -7.90
CA LEU A 64 -4.51 10.98 -7.07
C LEU A 64 -3.21 10.18 -6.86
N PHE A 65 -3.32 8.91 -6.49
CA PHE A 65 -2.17 8.04 -6.27
C PHE A 65 -1.33 7.86 -7.55
N ALA A 66 -2.00 7.59 -8.69
CA ALA A 66 -1.35 7.51 -9.99
C ALA A 66 -0.68 8.83 -10.39
N GLY A 67 -1.33 9.97 -10.14
CA GLY A 67 -0.76 11.29 -10.35
C GLY A 67 0.50 11.53 -9.51
N ILE A 68 0.49 11.14 -8.23
CA ILE A 68 1.67 11.23 -7.37
C ILE A 68 2.81 10.33 -7.90
N MET A 69 2.50 9.12 -8.37
CA MET A 69 3.51 8.22 -8.94
C MET A 69 4.13 8.79 -10.23
N LEU A 70 3.29 9.33 -11.13
CA LEU A 70 3.73 9.85 -12.43
C LEU A 70 4.44 11.21 -12.32
N PHE A 71 3.99 12.09 -11.43
CA PHE A 71 4.48 13.47 -11.35
C PHE A 71 5.30 13.80 -10.09
N GLY A 72 5.13 13.04 -9.01
CA GLY A 72 5.77 13.30 -7.71
C GLY A 72 7.04 12.49 -7.44
N LEU A 73 7.16 11.27 -7.97
CA LEU A 73 8.36 10.42 -7.81
C LEU A 73 9.35 10.54 -8.99
N GLY A 74 8.86 10.82 -10.20
CA GLY A 74 9.70 10.91 -11.41
C GLY A 74 10.61 12.15 -11.51
N ARG A 75 10.61 13.05 -10.50
CA ARG A 75 11.48 14.24 -10.44
C ARG A 75 12.46 14.24 -9.26
N LEU A 76 12.48 13.18 -8.44
CA LEU A 76 13.35 13.08 -7.27
C LEU A 76 14.48 12.05 -7.43
N ILE A 77 14.77 11.63 -8.67
CA ILE A 77 15.98 10.90 -9.07
C ILE A 77 16.66 11.69 -10.19
#